data_AF-A0A1S3X5B6-F1
#
_entry.id   AF-A0A1S3X5B6-F1
#
_cell.length_a   1.000
_cell.length_b   1.000
_cell.length_c   1.000
_cell.angle_alpha   90.00
_cell.angle_beta   90.00
_cell.angle_gamma   90.00
#
_symmetry.space_group_name_H-M   'P 1'
#
loop_
_entity.id
_entity.type
_entity.pdbx_description
1 polymer ?
#
loop_
_entity_poly.entity_id
_entity_poly.type
_entity_poly.pdbx_seq_one_letter_code
_entity_poly.pdbx_strand_id
1 'polypeptide(L)'
;MVGKVLLTSSVRRRGKTMIKKMKNYWDYMKDEWTLFKQLMRGETGLGWDATKNTIMADDDWWERTIKENAKYKKFRNKDLSLIWFRYDALFADVIATGERARAANQEPALDLISMKKG
;
A
#
# COMPACT_ATOMS: atom_id res chain seq x y z
N MET A 1 -13.43 -17.23 -40.31
CA MET A 1 -12.27 -16.80 -39.48
C MET A 1 -12.53 -15.60 -38.55
N VAL A 2 -13.65 -14.87 -38.67
CA VAL A 2 -13.93 -13.64 -37.90
C VAL A 2 -14.31 -13.88 -36.42
N GLY A 3 -15.00 -14.99 -36.11
CA GLY A 3 -15.50 -15.27 -34.75
C GLY A 3 -14.40 -15.54 -33.70
N LYS A 4 -13.28 -16.15 -34.08
CA LYS A 4 -12.17 -16.48 -33.16
C LYS A 4 -11.38 -15.24 -32.75
N VAL A 5 -11.24 -14.25 -33.64
CA VAL A 5 -10.56 -12.96 -33.39
C VAL A 5 -11.41 -12.05 -32.49
N LEU A 6 -12.73 -12.04 -32.66
CA LEU A 6 -13.64 -11.28 -31.80
C LEU A 6 -13.65 -11.81 -30.36
N LEU A 7 -13.71 -13.13 -30.18
CA LEU A 7 -13.68 -13.76 -28.86
C LEU A 7 -12.36 -13.49 -28.11
N THR A 8 -11.22 -13.58 -28.78
CA THR A 8 -9.90 -13.31 -28.17
C THR A 8 -9.75 -11.83 -27.79
N SER A 9 -10.26 -10.90 -28.61
CA SER A 9 -10.25 -9.46 -28.30
C SER A 9 -11.14 -9.10 -27.09
N SER A 10 -12.28 -9.77 -26.92
CA SER A 10 -13.20 -9.58 -25.80
C SER A 10 -12.62 -10.12 -24.49
N VAL A 11 -12.03 -11.31 -24.51
CA VAL A 11 -11.31 -11.88 -23.35
C VAL A 11 -10.14 -10.97 -22.94
N ARG A 12 -9.33 -10.49 -23.90
CA ARG A 12 -8.22 -9.56 -23.64
C ARG A 12 -8.70 -8.22 -23.06
N ARG A 13 -9.82 -7.67 -23.55
CA ARG A 13 -10.43 -6.45 -23.00
C ARG A 13 -10.90 -6.66 -21.55
N ARG A 14 -11.58 -7.76 -21.26
CA ARG A 14 -12.03 -8.12 -19.89
C ARG A 14 -10.85 -8.24 -18.93
N GLY A 15 -9.76 -8.90 -19.32
CA GLY A 15 -8.53 -8.99 -18.53
C GLY A 15 -7.94 -7.61 -18.21
N LYS A 16 -7.81 -6.73 -19.21
CA LYS A 16 -7.33 -5.35 -18.99
C LYS A 16 -8.22 -4.56 -18.03
N THR A 17 -9.54 -4.69 -18.15
CA THR A 17 -10.47 -3.99 -17.24
C THR A 17 -10.39 -4.50 -15.80
N MET A 18 -10.19 -5.80 -15.60
CA MET A 18 -10.03 -6.38 -14.26
C MET A 18 -8.73 -5.90 -13.61
N ILE A 19 -7.62 -5.94 -14.35
CA ILE A 19 -6.31 -5.43 -13.87
C ILE A 19 -6.43 -3.96 -13.45
N LYS A 20 -7.13 -3.13 -14.25
CA LYS A 20 -7.35 -1.72 -13.89
C LYS A 20 -8.14 -1.58 -12.59
N LYS A 21 -9.23 -2.34 -12.42
CA LYS A 21 -10.03 -2.32 -11.18
C LYS A 21 -9.21 -2.73 -9.96
N MET A 22 -8.41 -3.79 -10.08
CA MET A 22 -7.55 -4.27 -9.00
C MET A 22 -6.47 -3.24 -8.63
N LYS A 23 -5.86 -2.58 -9.61
CA LYS A 23 -4.90 -1.49 -9.37
C LYS A 23 -5.55 -0.32 -8.64
N ASN A 24 -6.71 0.14 -9.10
CA ASN A 24 -7.42 1.23 -8.43
C ASN A 24 -7.75 0.91 -6.96
N TYR A 25 -8.15 -0.33 -6.68
CA TYR A 25 -8.42 -0.77 -5.31
C TYR A 25 -7.14 -0.85 -4.48
N TRP A 26 -6.07 -1.39 -5.03
CA TRP A 26 -4.74 -1.42 -4.39
C TRP A 26 -4.24 -0.02 -4.04
N ASP A 27 -4.33 0.93 -4.97
CA ASP A 27 -3.91 2.31 -4.77
C ASP A 27 -4.76 2.98 -3.66
N TYR A 28 -6.08 2.76 -3.67
CA TYR A 28 -6.96 3.24 -2.61
C TYR A 28 -6.59 2.68 -1.22
N MET A 29 -6.36 1.36 -1.12
CA MET A 29 -5.94 0.73 0.14
C MET A 29 -4.62 1.32 0.64
N LYS A 30 -3.66 1.53 -0.27
CA LYS A 30 -2.35 2.09 0.04
C LYS A 30 -2.45 3.54 0.50
N ASP A 31 -3.30 4.34 -0.13
CA ASP A 31 -3.56 5.73 0.28
C ASP A 31 -4.23 5.80 1.65
N GLU A 32 -5.20 4.93 1.92
CA GLU A 32 -5.84 4.83 3.24
C GLU A 32 -4.84 4.45 4.33
N TRP A 33 -4.01 3.43 4.08
CA TRP A 33 -2.95 3.02 5.01
C TRP A 33 -1.91 4.11 5.23
N THR A 34 -1.46 4.77 4.15
CA THR A 34 -0.45 5.84 4.25
C THR A 34 -0.97 7.00 5.10
N LEU A 35 -2.22 7.42 4.89
CA LEU A 35 -2.87 8.44 5.69
C LEU A 35 -3.02 8.00 7.16
N PHE A 36 -3.31 6.73 7.40
CA PHE A 36 -3.35 6.17 8.74
C PHE A 36 -1.96 6.19 9.43
N LYS A 37 -0.89 5.82 8.72
CA LYS A 37 0.48 5.94 9.27
C LYS A 37 0.84 7.39 9.55
N GLN A 38 0.39 8.34 8.72
CA GLN A 38 0.57 9.77 8.98
C GLN A 38 -0.16 10.23 10.24
N LEU A 39 -1.38 9.77 10.47
CA LEU A 39 -2.12 10.01 11.72
C LEU A 39 -1.31 9.55 12.95
N MET A 40 -0.69 8.38 12.86
CA MET A 40 0.07 7.78 13.95
C MET A 40 1.51 8.32 14.08
N ARG A 41 1.98 9.20 13.19
CA ARG A 41 3.35 9.75 13.24
C ARG A 41 3.45 10.79 14.35
N GLY A 42 4.48 10.67 15.18
CA GLY A 42 4.82 11.67 16.21
C GLY A 42 4.08 11.50 17.54
N GLU A 43 3.05 10.66 17.58
CA GLU A 43 2.33 10.34 18.81
C GLU A 43 2.91 9.07 19.42
N THR A 44 3.43 9.19 20.64
CA THR A 44 3.91 8.07 21.44
C THR A 44 2.92 7.81 22.55
N GLY A 45 2.39 6.58 22.63
CA GLY A 45 1.51 6.17 23.73
C GLY A 45 0.01 6.14 23.42
N LEU A 46 -0.43 6.35 22.17
CA LEU A 46 -1.81 6.05 21.79
C LEU A 46 -2.09 4.56 21.93
N GLY A 47 -3.15 4.22 22.68
CA GLY A 47 -3.57 2.84 22.89
C GLY A 47 -4.43 2.30 21.74
N TRP A 48 -4.74 1.01 21.81
CA TRP A 48 -5.66 0.33 20.91
C TRP A 48 -6.83 -0.26 21.71
N ASP A 49 -8.07 0.08 21.32
CA ASP A 49 -9.28 -0.50 21.90
C ASP A 49 -9.62 -1.75 21.10
N ALA A 50 -9.26 -2.93 21.63
CA ALA A 50 -9.53 -4.20 20.98
C ALA A 50 -11.02 -4.59 20.94
N THR A 51 -11.87 -3.95 21.76
CA THR A 51 -13.31 -4.22 21.75
C THR A 51 -13.99 -3.47 20.61
N LYS A 52 -13.58 -2.22 20.39
CA LYS A 52 -14.14 -1.35 19.33
C LYS A 52 -13.35 -1.37 18.03
N ASN A 53 -12.15 -1.96 18.04
CA ASN A 53 -11.16 -1.89 16.98
C ASN A 53 -10.82 -0.44 16.57
N THR A 54 -10.56 0.42 17.56
CA THR A 54 -10.30 1.85 17.37
C THR A 54 -9.03 2.31 18.08
N ILE A 55 -8.50 3.48 17.71
CA ILE A 55 -7.45 4.16 18.50
C ILE A 55 -8.06 4.63 19.83
N MET A 56 -7.38 4.34 20.94
CA MET A 56 -7.69 4.92 22.26
C MET A 56 -6.99 6.27 22.37
N ALA A 57 -7.75 7.33 22.14
CA ALA A 57 -7.34 8.71 22.35
C ALA A 57 -8.52 9.48 22.94
N ASP A 58 -8.23 10.53 23.70
CA ASP A 58 -9.25 11.45 24.19
C ASP A 58 -9.80 12.35 23.07
N ASP A 59 -10.90 13.04 23.38
CA ASP A 59 -11.59 13.89 22.42
C ASP A 59 -10.76 15.12 22.03
N ASP A 60 -9.99 15.70 22.96
CA ASP A 60 -9.14 16.87 22.70
C ASP A 60 -8.04 16.53 21.69
N TRP A 61 -7.43 15.34 21.82
CA TRP A 61 -6.47 14.81 20.86
C TRP A 61 -7.11 14.71 19.47
N TRP A 62 -8.27 14.07 19.36
CA TRP A 62 -8.97 13.94 18.09
C TRP A 62 -9.33 15.30 17.48
N GLU A 63 -9.77 16.27 18.28
CA GLU A 63 -10.10 17.62 17.81
C GLU A 63 -8.88 18.34 17.25
N ARG A 64 -7.76 18.33 17.99
CA ARG A 64 -6.49 18.92 17.53
C ARG A 64 -6.01 18.25 16.24
N THR A 65 -5.96 16.93 16.21
CA THR A 65 -5.46 16.17 15.06
C THR A 65 -6.36 16.32 13.83
N ILE A 66 -7.68 16.35 13.99
CA ILE A 66 -8.63 16.62 12.89
C ILE A 66 -8.50 18.07 12.40
N LYS A 67 -8.20 19.03 13.28
CA LYS A 67 -7.95 20.42 12.90
C LYS A 67 -6.68 20.55 12.06
N GLU A 68 -5.63 19.79 12.38
CA GLU A 68 -4.40 19.73 11.58
C GLU A 68 -4.65 19.11 10.20
N ASN A 69 -5.46 18.05 10.13
CA ASN A 69 -5.86 17.43 8.87
C ASN A 69 -7.25 16.79 8.96
N ALA A 70 -8.24 17.45 8.33
CA ALA A 70 -9.63 17.02 8.35
C ALA A 70 -9.86 15.60 7.79
N LYS A 71 -8.94 15.08 6.97
CA LYS A 71 -9.03 13.71 6.43
C LYS A 71 -8.95 12.64 7.52
N TYR A 72 -8.35 12.94 8.67
CA TYR A 72 -8.25 12.01 9.80
C TYR A 72 -9.58 11.73 10.48
N LYS A 73 -10.57 12.62 10.33
CA LYS A 73 -11.92 12.44 10.91
C LYS A 73 -12.53 11.08 10.56
N LYS A 74 -12.22 10.54 9.38
CA LYS A 74 -12.75 9.26 8.92
C LYS A 74 -12.27 8.07 9.77
N PHE A 75 -11.22 8.20 10.57
CA PHE A 75 -10.69 7.13 11.41
C PHE A 75 -11.27 7.13 12.83
N ARG A 76 -11.84 8.26 13.29
CA ARG A 76 -12.49 8.36 14.60
C ARG A 76 -13.74 7.47 14.62
N ASN A 77 -13.82 6.59 15.62
CA ASN A 77 -14.96 5.68 15.86
C ASN A 77 -15.27 4.72 14.70
N LYS A 78 -14.28 4.38 13.86
CA LYS A 78 -14.43 3.32 12.84
C LYS A 78 -13.64 2.09 13.22
N ASP A 79 -14.08 0.94 12.72
CA ASP A 79 -13.29 -0.27 12.77
C ASP A 79 -12.04 -0.10 11.90
N LEU A 80 -10.88 -0.10 12.55
CA LEU A 80 -9.56 0.06 11.93
C LEU A 80 -8.80 -1.27 11.86
N SER A 81 -9.39 -2.40 12.26
CA SER A 81 -8.73 -3.71 12.30
C SER A 81 -8.12 -4.10 10.95
N LEU A 82 -8.80 -3.81 9.84
CA LEU A 82 -8.28 -4.06 8.50
C LEU A 82 -6.99 -3.26 8.23
N ILE A 83 -6.99 -1.97 8.57
CA ILE A 83 -5.82 -1.10 8.34
C ILE A 83 -4.69 -1.47 9.29
N TRP A 84 -5.01 -1.66 10.57
CA TRP A 84 -4.06 -1.94 11.64
C TRP A 84 -3.37 -3.30 11.47
N PHE A 85 -4.12 -4.37 11.19
CA PHE A 85 -3.57 -5.74 11.14
C PHE A 85 -3.24 -6.23 9.73
N ARG A 86 -3.98 -5.81 8.70
CA ARG A 86 -3.80 -6.34 7.34
C ARG A 86 -3.01 -5.40 6.45
N TYR A 87 -3.35 -4.12 6.41
CA TYR A 87 -2.68 -3.19 5.50
C TYR A 87 -1.24 -2.95 5.92
N ASP A 88 -0.95 -2.93 7.23
CA ASP A 88 0.42 -2.83 7.73
C ASP A 88 1.29 -4.00 7.22
N ALA A 89 0.80 -5.24 7.30
CA ALA A 89 1.48 -6.41 6.75
C ALA A 89 1.65 -6.36 5.22
N LEU A 90 0.74 -5.72 4.48
CA LEU A 90 0.80 -5.63 3.03
C LEU A 90 1.73 -4.53 2.51
N PHE A 91 1.80 -3.39 3.21
CA PHE A 91 2.42 -2.18 2.68
C PHE A 91 3.70 -1.76 3.41
N ALA A 92 3.95 -2.20 4.65
CA ALA A 92 5.15 -1.84 5.38
C ALA A 92 6.45 -2.21 4.61
N ASP A 93 6.54 -3.45 4.12
CA ASP A 93 7.73 -3.96 3.41
C ASP A 93 7.88 -3.39 1.99
N VAL A 94 6.74 -3.08 1.34
CA VAL A 94 6.73 -2.48 -0.01
C VAL A 94 7.28 -1.05 0.01
N ILE A 95 7.07 -0.32 1.11
CA ILE A 95 7.56 1.06 1.26
C ILE A 95 9.02 1.09 1.71
N ALA A 96 9.48 0.11 2.49
CA ALA A 96 10.89 0.01 2.93
C ALA A 96 11.84 -0.37 1.78
N THR A 97 11.35 -1.09 0.76
CA THR A 97 12.20 -1.57 -0.34
C THR A 97 12.27 -0.56 -1.49
N GLY A 98 13.00 0.55 -1.30
CA GLY A 98 13.56 1.33 -2.41
C GLY A 98 14.54 0.53 -3.29
N GLU A 99 14.99 -0.63 -2.79
CA GLU A 99 15.98 -1.54 -3.38
C GLU A 99 15.50 -2.36 -4.59
N ARG A 100 14.19 -2.37 -4.91
CA ARG A 100 13.63 -3.11 -6.06
C ARG A 100 13.29 -2.24 -7.26
N ALA A 101 13.70 -0.97 -7.27
CA ALA A 101 13.71 -0.17 -8.49
C ALA A 101 14.76 -0.75 -9.45
N ARG A 102 14.35 -1.67 -10.34
CA ARG A 102 15.21 -2.12 -11.44
C ARG A 102 15.44 -0.95 -12.39
N ALA A 103 16.61 -0.33 -12.33
CA ALA A 103 17.13 0.44 -13.44
C ALA A 103 17.33 -0.53 -14.62
N ALA A 104 16.75 -0.23 -15.78
CA ALA A 104 16.72 -1.14 -16.93
C ALA A 104 18.06 -1.35 -17.64
N ASN A 105 19.19 -0.86 -17.09
CA ASN A 105 20.41 -0.64 -17.86
C ASN A 105 21.69 -1.17 -17.19
N GLN A 106 21.71 -2.40 -16.67
CA GLN A 106 22.98 -3.05 -16.35
C GLN A 106 23.07 -4.40 -17.07
N GLU A 107 23.88 -4.43 -18.13
CA GLU A 107 24.41 -5.67 -18.69
C GLU A 107 25.29 -6.36 -17.64
N PRO A 108 25.21 -7.69 -17.48
CA PRO A 108 26.15 -8.41 -16.64
C PRO A 108 27.53 -8.44 -17.33
N ALA A 109 28.48 -7.71 -16.77
CA ALA A 109 29.89 -7.75 -17.17
C ALA A 109 30.47 -9.14 -16.86
N LEU A 110 30.42 -10.04 -17.84
CA LEU A 110 31.05 -11.36 -17.83
C LEU A 110 32.56 -11.27 -18.13
N ASP A 111 33.35 -10.52 -17.36
CA ASP A 111 34.79 -10.39 -17.71
C ASP A 111 35.80 -10.20 -16.56
N LEU A 112 35.52 -10.71 -15.36
CA LEU A 112 36.46 -10.58 -14.22
C LEU A 112 36.89 -11.87 -13.50
N ILE A 113 36.62 -13.06 -14.04
CA ILE A 113 37.09 -14.34 -13.44
C ILE A 113 38.22 -15.01 -14.25
N SER A 114 38.78 -14.36 -15.28
CA SER A 114 39.92 -14.91 -16.04
C SER A 114 41.31 -14.68 -15.39
N MET A 115 41.43 -13.90 -14.31
CA MET A 115 42.73 -13.69 -13.65
C MET A 115 42.67 -14.05 -12.16
N LYS A 116 42.71 -15.34 -11.85
CA LYS A 116 43.42 -15.93 -10.70
C LYS A 116 43.14 -17.44 -10.61
N LYS A 117 44.01 -18.23 -11.24
CA LYS A 117 44.55 -19.49 -10.70
C LYS A 117 45.54 -20.10 -11.69
N GLY A 118 46.78 -20.27 -11.22
CA GLY A 118 47.74 -21.32 -11.57
C GLY A 118 48.12 -21.45 -13.03
#